data_AF-A0A0F2LBJ4-F1
#
_entry.id   AF-A0A0F2LBJ4-F1
#
_cell.length_a   1.000
_cell.length_b   1.000
_cell.length_c   1.000
_cell.angle_alpha   90.00
_cell.angle_beta   90.00
_cell.angle_gamma   90.00
#
_symmetry.space_group_name_H-M   'P 1'
#
loop_
_entity.id
_entity.type
_entity.pdbx_description
1 polymer ?
#
loop_
_entity_poly.entity_id
_entity_poly.type
_entity_poly.pdbx_seq_one_letter_code
_entity_poly.pdbx_strand_id
1 'polypeptide(L)' 'MPRVLDIGRVVVKVLGREAGRKAVVVDIIDENYVVITGPRSLTGIKRRRVNVNHIEPTDKKVDVKRG' A
#
# COMPACT_ATOMS: atom_id res chain seq x y z
N MET A 1 8.27 16.32 7.73
CA MET A 1 7.42 16.17 6.52
C MET A 1 6.41 15.08 6.84
N PRO A 2 5.09 15.31 6.74
CA PRO A 2 4.14 14.26 7.07
C PRO A 2 4.39 13.09 6.11
N ARG A 3 4.94 12.00 6.62
CA ARG A 3 5.11 10.74 5.89
C ARG A 3 3.71 10.17 5.70
N VAL A 4 2.99 10.65 4.70
CA VAL A 4 1.62 10.20 4.40
C VAL A 4 1.65 8.69 4.07
N LEU A 5 2.78 8.20 3.57
CA LEU A 5 3.10 6.79 3.36
C LEU A 5 4.16 6.33 4.37
N ASP A 6 3.69 5.92 5.55
CA ASP A 6 4.49 5.17 6.51
C ASP A 6 4.25 3.67 6.33
N ILE A 7 5.19 2.85 6.80
CA ILE A 7 4.97 1.39 6.87
C ILE A 7 3.74 1.15 7.75
N GLY A 8 2.84 0.31 7.25
CA GLY A 8 1.54 0.04 7.86
C GLY A 8 0.43 1.02 7.56
N ARG A 9 0.67 2.03 6.71
CA ARG A 9 -0.42 2.85 6.17
C ARG A 9 -1.33 1.98 5.29
N VAL A 10 -2.64 2.10 5.48
CA VAL A 10 -3.62 1.53 4.56
C VAL A 10 -3.72 2.45 3.36
N VAL A 11 -3.63 1.86 2.17
CA VAL A 11 -3.71 2.54 0.89
C VAL A 11 -4.77 1.89 0.02
N VAL A 12 -5.42 2.67 -0.84
CA VAL A 12 -6.35 2.17 -1.84
C VAL A 12 -5.69 2.28 -3.19
N LYS A 13 -5.68 1.20 -3.97
CA LYS A 13 -5.17 1.28 -5.33
C LYS A 13 -6.24 1.98 -6.20
N VAL A 14 -5.90 3.09 -6.83
CA VAL A 14 -6.83 3.85 -7.67
C VAL A 14 -6.82 3.34 -9.12
N LEU A 15 -5.70 2.74 -9.56
CA LEU A 15 -5.48 2.39 -10.97
C LEU A 15 -5.04 0.92 -11.19
N GLY A 16 -5.47 0.34 -12.31
CA GLY A 16 -5.10 -0.99 -12.79
C GLY A 16 -6.09 -2.12 -12.44
N ARG A 17 -5.70 -3.38 -12.67
CA ARG A 17 -6.56 -4.58 -12.46
C ARG A 17 -7.09 -4.77 -11.04
N GLU A 18 -6.47 -4.12 -10.06
CA GLU A 18 -6.81 -4.21 -8.63
C GLU A 18 -7.33 -2.86 -8.12
N ALA A 19 -7.79 -1.97 -9.01
CA ALA A 19 -8.34 -0.67 -8.63
C ALA A 19 -9.56 -0.84 -7.70
N GLY A 20 -9.70 0.07 -6.75
CA GLY A 20 -10.73 0.06 -5.71
C GLY A 20 -10.43 -0.88 -4.54
N ARG A 21 -9.33 -1.65 -4.58
CA ARG A 21 -8.97 -2.57 -3.50
C ARG A 21 -8.01 -1.94 -2.50
N LYS A 22 -8.19 -2.30 -1.23
CA LYS A 22 -7.37 -1.84 -0.11
C LYS A 22 -6.12 -2.71 0.03
N ALA A 23 -5.01 -2.08 0.33
CA ALA A 23 -3.73 -2.70 0.61
C ALA A 23 -3.06 -2.02 1.81
N VAL A 24 -1.99 -2.62 2.29
CA VAL A 24 -1.14 -2.08 3.35
C VAL A 24 0.27 -1.94 2.80
N VAL A 25 0.92 -0.81 3.09
CA VAL A 25 2.33 -0.61 2.74
C VAL A 25 3.19 -1.43 3.70
N VAL A 26 3.99 -2.35 3.17
CA VAL A 26 4.91 -3.19 3.99
C VAL A 26 6.34 -2.70 3.91
N ASP A 27 6.72 -2.09 2.79
CA ASP A 27 8.06 -1.56 2.61
C ASP A 27 8.04 -0.34 1.68
N ILE A 28 8.98 0.55 1.89
CA ILE A 28 9.18 1.76 1.10
C ILE A 28 10.55 1.61 0.47
N ILE A 29 10.58 1.58 -0.86
CA ILE A 29 11.83 1.37 -1.60
C ILE A 29 12.47 2.72 -1.86
N ASP A 30 11.66 3.64 -2.36
CA ASP A 30 12.04 4.98 -2.75
C ASP A 30 10.81 5.90 -2.68
N GLU A 31 10.97 7.16 -3.03
CA GLU A 31 9.88 8.15 -2.98
C GLU A 31 8.78 7.89 -4.03
N ASN A 32 9.09 7.15 -5.09
CA ASN A 32 8.16 6.86 -6.19
C ASN A 32 7.56 5.45 -6.09
N TYR A 33 8.25 4.48 -5.49
CA TYR A 33 7.79 3.09 -5.39
C TYR A 33 7.70 2.59 -3.95
N VAL A 34 6.57 1.96 -3.68
CA VAL A 34 6.31 1.25 -2.42
C VAL A 34 5.95 -0.20 -2.68
N VAL A 35 6.24 -1.06 -1.71
CA VAL A 35 5.76 -2.44 -1.68
C VAL A 35 4.46 -2.44 -0.91
N ILE A 36 3.39 -2.78 -1.60
CA ILE A 36 2.09 -3.01 -0.97
C ILE A 36 1.85 -4.50 -0.83
N THR A 37 1.12 -4.86 0.21
CA THR A 37 0.57 -6.20 0.39
C THR A 37 -0.91 -6.10 0.68
N GLY A 38 -1.64 -7.10 0.24
CA GLY A 38 -2.97 -7.42 0.74
C GLY A 38 -3.02 -8.94 0.88
N PRO A 39 -3.63 -9.50 1.91
CA PRO A 39 -3.82 -10.94 1.94
C PRO A 39 -4.70 -11.32 0.74
N ARG A 40 -4.24 -12.28 -0.09
CA ARG A 40 -5.00 -12.71 -1.27
C ARG A 40 -6.41 -13.18 -0.90
N SER A 41 -6.56 -13.75 0.29
CA SER A 41 -7.82 -14.19 0.85
C SER A 41 -8.79 -13.06 1.22
N LEU A 42 -8.30 -11.84 1.49
CA LEU A 42 -9.13 -10.70 1.91
C LEU A 42 -9.31 -9.69 0.78
N THR A 43 -8.22 -9.24 0.16
CA THR A 43 -8.26 -8.18 -0.87
C THR A 43 -7.79 -8.67 -2.23
N GLY A 44 -7.28 -9.90 -2.34
CA GLY A 44 -6.83 -10.47 -3.61
C GLY A 44 -5.61 -9.78 -4.23
N ILE A 45 -5.02 -8.81 -3.53
CA ILE A 45 -3.79 -8.14 -3.93
C ILE A 45 -2.62 -9.06 -3.62
N LYS A 46 -1.62 -9.14 -4.50
CA LYS A 46 -0.36 -9.85 -4.19
C LYS A 46 0.69 -8.85 -3.74
N ARG A 47 1.68 -9.31 -2.98
CA ARG A 47 2.86 -8.49 -2.64
C ARG A 47 3.52 -8.02 -3.92
N ARG A 48 3.49 -6.72 -4.19
CA ARG A 48 4.00 -6.14 -5.42
C ARG A 48 4.46 -4.71 -5.23
N ARG A 49 5.39 -4.30 -6.08
CA ARG A 49 5.84 -2.90 -6.19
C ARG A 49 4.78 -2.11 -6.94
N VAL A 50 4.37 -0.97 -6.38
CA VAL A 50 3.41 -0.05 -6.99
C VAL A 50 3.94 1.37 -6.86
N ASN A 51 3.68 2.17 -7.89
CA ASN A 51 4.03 3.57 -7.87
C ASN A 51 3.09 4.33 -6.92
N VAL A 52 3.63 5.27 -6.15
CA VAL A 52 2.88 6.11 -5.21
C VAL A 52 1.74 6.88 -5.90
N ASN A 53 1.88 7.23 -7.18
CA ASN A 53 0.83 7.92 -7.94
C ASN A 53 -0.41 7.03 -8.22
N HIS A 54 -0.30 5.71 -8.08
CA HIS A 54 -1.39 4.77 -8.33
C HIS A 54 -2.10 4.33 -7.05
N ILE A 55 -1.74 4.91 -5.90
CA ILE A 55 -2.29 4.59 -4.60
C ILE A 55 -2.71 5.86 -3.88
N GLU A 56 -3.82 5.77 -3.15
CA GLU A 56 -4.31 6.85 -2.32
C GLU A 56 -4.20 6.44 -0.85
N PRO A 57 -3.46 7.18 -0.01
CA PRO A 57 -3.34 6.87 1.39
C PRO A 57 -4.63 7.19 2.14
N THR A 58 -5.07 6.28 3.00
CA THR A 58 -6.23 6.49 3.89
C THR A 58 -5.75 6.97 5.26
N ASP A 59 -6.65 7.50 6.09
CA ASP A 59 -6.38 7.89 7.49
C ASP A 59 -6.03 6.72 8.43
N LYS A 60 -6.23 5.49 7.98
CA LYS A 60 -6.01 4.29 8.78
C LYS A 60 -4.55 3.84 8.73
N LYS A 61 -4.00 3.59 9.91
CA LYS A 61 -2.69 2.96 10.11
C LYS A 61 -2.90 1.62 10.80
N VAL A 62 -2.19 0.61 10.33
CA VAL A 62 -2.09 -0.71 10.94
C VAL A 62 -0.67 -0.86 11.43
N ASP A 63 -0.49 -1.42 12.63
CA ASP A 63 0.84 -1.76 13.10
C ASP A 63 1.30 -3.05 12.40
N VAL A 64 2.23 -2.91 11.45
CA VAL A 64 2.86 -4.04 10.77
C VAL A 64 4.36 -3.91 10.92
N LYS A 65 5.00 -5.00 11.34
CA LYS A 65 6.45 -5.11 11.32
C LYS A 65 6.93 -5.24 9.89
N ARG A 66 8.04 -4.56 9.60
CA ARG A 66 8.74 -4.64 8.31
C ARG A 66 9.18 -6.10 8.07
N GLY A 67 8.76 -6.71 6.96
CA GLY A 67 9.03 -8.10 6.60
C GLY A 67 8.50 -8.47 5.22
#